data_AF-A0A521I5G1-F1
#
_entry.id   AF-A0A521I5G1-F1
#
_cell.length_a   1.000
_cell.length_b   1.000
_cell.length_c   1.000
_cell.angle_alpha   90.00
_cell.angle_beta   90.00
_cell.angle_gamma   90.00
#
_symmetry.space_group_name_H-M   'P 1'
#
loop_
_entity.id
_entity.type
_entity.pdbx_description
1 polymer ?
#
loop_
_entity_poly.entity_id
_entity_poly.type
_entity_poly.pdbx_seq_one_letter_code
_entity_poly.pdbx_strand_id
1 'polypeptide(L)'
;MLYDFDNCPIAGYCVQVDESVKTFTDINGRFSLPGVVYGVHTVRGSGEKHLDFEQEYQFSDKTEILHIRIPSYETTWVLIDTALEARNIPEAQRLLAALPNTEQDTLPWRLYHAIACYLEAGPVEGDCWLEQAERISASIGGKSR
;
A
#
# COMPACT_ATOMS: atom_id res chain seq x y z
N MET A 1 -10.87 -16.59 2.51
CA MET A 1 -11.70 -15.48 2.02
C MET A 1 -10.84 -14.25 1.84
N LEU A 2 -11.10 -13.49 0.79
CA LEU A 2 -10.29 -12.34 0.38
C LEU A 2 -11.19 -11.11 0.23
N TYR A 3 -10.83 -10.04 0.93
CA TYR A 3 -11.59 -8.79 1.01
C TYR A 3 -10.69 -7.60 0.78
N ASP A 4 -11.26 -6.48 0.35
CA ASP A 4 -10.59 -5.20 0.41
C ASP A 4 -10.68 -4.58 1.82
N PHE A 5 -10.14 -3.38 1.97
CA PHE A 5 -10.18 -2.64 3.24
C PHE A 5 -11.56 -2.01 3.52
N ASP A 6 -12.42 -1.91 2.52
CA ASP A 6 -13.82 -1.49 2.65
C ASP A 6 -14.74 -2.68 3.03
N ASN A 7 -14.15 -3.86 3.26
CA ASN A 7 -14.82 -5.13 3.53
C ASN A 7 -15.69 -5.63 2.37
N CYS A 8 -15.41 -5.21 1.14
CA CYS A 8 -16.01 -5.79 -0.04
C CYS A 8 -15.24 -7.06 -0.46
N PRO A 9 -15.94 -8.14 -0.84
CA PRO A 9 -15.30 -9.34 -1.34
C PRO A 9 -14.63 -9.06 -2.70
N ILE A 10 -13.40 -9.56 -2.88
CA ILE A 10 -12.66 -9.36 -4.13
C ILE A 10 -12.88 -10.58 -5.02
N ALA A 11 -13.55 -10.40 -6.16
CA ALA A 11 -13.82 -11.46 -7.14
C ALA A 11 -12.72 -11.54 -8.20
N GLY A 12 -12.43 -12.76 -8.70
CA GLY A 12 -11.48 -12.98 -9.79
C GLY A 12 -10.01 -12.75 -9.41
N TYR A 13 -9.71 -12.61 -8.12
CA TYR A 13 -8.35 -12.43 -7.61
C TYR A 13 -7.62 -13.78 -7.65
N CYS A 14 -6.42 -13.81 -8.24
CA CYS A 14 -5.61 -15.01 -8.32
C CYS A 14 -4.90 -15.24 -6.99
N VAL A 15 -4.98 -16.46 -6.48
CA VAL A 15 -4.27 -16.92 -5.28
C VAL A 15 -3.43 -18.13 -5.65
N GLN A 16 -2.15 -18.09 -5.33
CA GLN A 16 -1.19 -19.14 -5.61
C GLN A 16 -0.46 -19.55 -4.32
N VAL A 17 -0.28 -20.85 -4.11
CA VAL A 17 0.51 -21.41 -3.02
C VAL A 17 1.75 -22.07 -3.60
N ASP A 18 2.90 -21.60 -3.15
CA ASP A 18 4.22 -21.93 -3.68
C ASP A 18 4.24 -21.79 -5.21
N GLU A 19 4.71 -22.82 -5.93
CA GLU A 19 4.69 -22.91 -7.39
C GLU A 19 3.66 -23.91 -7.92
N SER A 20 2.81 -24.47 -7.04
CA SER A 20 2.06 -25.71 -7.32
C SER A 20 0.56 -25.54 -7.43
N VAL A 21 -0.07 -24.75 -6.55
CA VAL A 21 -1.53 -24.64 -6.46
C VAL A 21 -1.93 -23.22 -6.83
N LYS A 22 -2.80 -23.08 -7.84
CA LYS A 22 -3.33 -21.79 -8.30
C LYS A 22 -4.85 -21.85 -8.36
N THR A 23 -5.52 -20.85 -7.79
CA THR A 23 -6.98 -20.71 -7.78
C THR A 23 -7.38 -19.26 -7.99
N PHE A 24 -8.65 -19.02 -8.27
CA PHE A 24 -9.24 -17.68 -8.32
C PHE A 24 -10.35 -17.56 -7.29
N THR A 25 -10.58 -16.35 -6.80
CA THR A 25 -11.70 -16.06 -5.90
C THR A 25 -13.03 -15.99 -6.66
N ASP A 26 -14.11 -16.49 -6.03
CA ASP A 26 -15.47 -16.37 -6.55
C ASP A 26 -16.06 -14.98 -6.31
N ILE A 27 -17.33 -14.78 -6.71
CA ILE A 27 -18.06 -13.50 -6.54
C ILE A 27 -18.20 -13.05 -5.07
N ASN A 28 -17.97 -13.96 -4.11
CA ASN A 28 -18.04 -13.70 -2.68
C ASN A 28 -16.65 -13.63 -2.04
N GLY A 29 -15.57 -13.56 -2.83
CA GLY A 29 -14.20 -13.53 -2.34
C GLY A 29 -13.74 -14.85 -1.73
N ARG A 30 -14.45 -15.95 -1.98
CA ARG A 30 -14.10 -17.28 -1.47
C ARG A 30 -13.16 -17.97 -2.44
N PHE A 31 -12.22 -18.74 -1.89
CA PHE A 31 -11.32 -19.59 -2.64
C PHE A 31 -11.07 -20.86 -1.86
N SER A 32 -10.57 -21.90 -2.52
CA SER A 32 -10.21 -23.16 -1.89
C SER A 32 -8.91 -23.66 -2.46
N LEU A 33 -8.02 -24.14 -1.59
CA LEU A 33 -6.69 -24.62 -1.93
C LEU A 33 -6.62 -26.12 -1.63
N PRO A 34 -7.17 -26.98 -2.51
CA PRO A 34 -7.14 -28.42 -2.30
C PRO A 34 -5.69 -28.93 -2.42
N GLY A 35 -5.32 -29.86 -1.53
CA GLY A 35 -4.05 -30.57 -1.63
C GLY A 35 -2.82 -29.82 -1.11
N VAL A 36 -2.99 -28.69 -0.42
CA VAL A 36 -1.90 -28.05 0.33
C VAL A 36 -1.47 -28.97 1.47
N VAL A 37 -0.15 -29.19 1.58
CA VAL A 37 0.45 -30.04 2.61
C VAL A 37 0.49 -29.27 3.94
N TYR A 38 0.67 -29.95 5.06
CA TYR A 38 0.94 -29.27 6.32
C TYR A 38 2.35 -28.70 6.32
N GLY A 39 2.50 -27.45 6.77
CA GLY A 39 3.78 -26.76 6.76
C GLY A 39 3.66 -25.27 6.54
N VAL A 40 4.82 -24.61 6.51
CA VAL A 40 4.91 -23.23 6.05
C VAL A 40 4.88 -23.23 4.53
N HIS A 41 3.98 -22.43 3.97
CA HIS A 41 3.83 -22.25 2.53
C HIS A 41 3.79 -20.77 2.18
N THR A 42 4.37 -20.40 1.04
CA THR A 42 4.32 -19.02 0.54
C THR A 42 3.04 -18.85 -0.26
N VAL A 43 2.14 -17.99 0.22
CA VAL A 43 0.92 -17.63 -0.49
C VAL A 43 1.15 -16.30 -1.20
N ARG A 44 0.99 -16.34 -2.53
CA ARG A 44 1.05 -15.18 -3.41
C ARG A 44 -0.33 -14.88 -3.92
N GLY A 45 -0.59 -13.62 -4.21
CA GLY A 45 -1.80 -13.24 -4.88
C GLY A 45 -1.63 -12.02 -5.76
N SER A 46 -2.45 -11.97 -6.80
CA SER A 46 -2.44 -10.91 -7.80
C SER A 46 -3.84 -10.73 -8.36
N GLY A 47 -4.23 -9.51 -8.68
CA GLY A 47 -5.55 -9.27 -9.27
C GLY A 47 -5.66 -7.93 -9.95
N GLU A 48 -6.76 -7.75 -10.67
CA GLU A 48 -7.06 -6.45 -11.28
C GLU A 48 -7.43 -5.44 -10.19
N LYS A 49 -6.84 -4.24 -10.27
CA LYS A 49 -7.13 -3.08 -9.42
C LYS A 49 -6.80 -3.24 -7.93
N HIS A 50 -6.08 -4.30 -7.56
CA HIS A 50 -5.71 -4.62 -6.19
C HIS A 50 -4.21 -4.94 -6.15
N LEU A 51 -3.55 -4.58 -5.05
CA LEU A 51 -2.12 -4.85 -4.93
C LEU A 51 -1.83 -6.35 -4.95
N ASP A 52 -0.67 -6.70 -5.47
CA ASP A 52 -0.11 -8.03 -5.31
C ASP A 52 0.32 -8.23 -3.85
N PHE A 53 0.27 -9.46 -3.36
CA PHE A 53 0.78 -9.80 -2.03
C PHE A 53 1.59 -11.08 -2.06
N GLU A 54 2.51 -11.18 -1.11
CA GLU A 54 3.27 -12.38 -0.83
C GLU A 54 3.45 -12.50 0.69
N GLN A 55 3.01 -13.62 1.25
CA GLN A 55 3.12 -13.87 2.69
C GLN A 55 3.21 -15.37 2.98
N GLU A 56 4.02 -15.73 3.98
CA GLU A 56 4.10 -17.08 4.49
C GLU A 56 2.94 -17.39 5.44
N TYR A 57 2.31 -18.55 5.25
CA TYR A 57 1.26 -19.08 6.11
C TYR A 57 1.63 -20.48 6.58
N GLN A 58 1.43 -20.74 7.87
CA GLN A 58 1.57 -22.07 8.46
C GLN A 58 0.23 -22.80 8.35
N PHE A 59 0.15 -23.79 7.48
CA PHE A 59 -1.02 -24.66 7.38
C PHE A 59 -0.87 -25.82 8.37
N SER A 60 -1.72 -25.81 9.40
CA SER A 60 -1.70 -26.84 10.46
C SER A 60 -2.96 -27.71 10.48
N ASP A 61 -4.05 -27.21 9.90
CA ASP A 61 -5.34 -27.89 9.78
C ASP A 61 -5.91 -27.75 8.36
N LYS A 62 -6.57 -28.81 7.88
CA LYS A 62 -7.34 -28.81 6.62
C LYS A 62 -8.58 -27.94 6.67
N THR A 63 -9.07 -27.59 7.86
CA THR A 63 -10.25 -26.73 8.03
C THR A 63 -9.90 -25.25 8.23
N GLU A 64 -8.62 -24.91 8.18
CA GLU A 64 -8.14 -23.55 8.41
C GLU A 64 -8.64 -22.57 7.34
N ILE A 65 -9.19 -21.44 7.79
CA ILE A 65 -9.75 -20.42 6.91
C ILE A 65 -8.82 -19.21 6.90
N LEU A 66 -8.11 -19.02 5.78
CA LEU A 66 -7.29 -17.83 5.58
C LEU A 66 -8.19 -16.62 5.32
N HIS A 67 -7.99 -15.55 6.09
CA HIS A 67 -8.62 -14.26 5.86
C HIS A 67 -7.55 -13.27 5.42
N ILE A 68 -7.65 -12.82 4.17
CA ILE A 68 -6.65 -11.96 3.55
C ILE A 68 -7.32 -10.64 3.18
N ARG A 69 -6.70 -9.53 3.56
CA ARG A 69 -7.16 -8.18 3.22
C ARG A 69 -6.17 -7.51 2.29
N ILE A 70 -6.63 -7.13 1.10
CA ILE A 70 -5.79 -6.55 0.05
C ILE A 70 -6.33 -5.17 -0.32
N PRO A 71 -5.54 -4.09 -0.23
CA PRO A 71 -6.01 -2.78 -0.63
C PRO A 71 -6.20 -2.71 -2.16
N SER A 72 -7.24 -1.99 -2.59
CA SER A 72 -7.36 -1.57 -3.98
C SER A 72 -6.32 -0.51 -4.31
N TYR A 73 -6.08 -0.23 -5.59
CA TYR A 73 -5.20 0.87 -6.00
C TYR A 73 -5.72 2.22 -5.49
N GLU A 74 -7.03 2.43 -5.54
CA GLU A 74 -7.68 3.65 -5.03
C GLU A 74 -7.45 3.81 -3.52
N THR A 75 -7.68 2.75 -2.74
CA THR A 75 -7.38 2.75 -1.31
C THR A 75 -5.89 2.98 -1.05
N THR A 76 -5.01 2.42 -1.88
CA THR A 76 -3.56 2.59 -1.73
C THR A 76 -3.15 4.05 -1.86
N TRP A 77 -3.75 4.80 -2.79
CA TRP A 77 -3.51 6.25 -2.91
C TRP A 77 -3.92 7.01 -1.66
N VAL A 78 -5.06 6.68 -1.06
CA VAL A 78 -5.50 7.29 0.22
C VAL A 78 -4.53 6.97 1.36
N LEU A 79 -4.02 5.73 1.40
CA LEU A 79 -3.03 5.32 2.40
C LEU A 79 -1.69 6.05 2.23
N ILE A 80 -1.24 6.26 0.98
CA ILE A 80 -0.04 7.05 0.68
C ILE A 80 -0.20 8.48 1.18
N ASP A 81 -1.33 9.11 0.87
CA ASP A 81 -1.64 10.48 1.30
C ASP A 81 -1.63 10.59 2.84
N THR A 82 -2.34 9.68 3.51
CA THR A 82 -2.39 9.60 4.98
C THR A 82 -0.99 9.38 5.59
N ALA A 83 -0.16 8.54 4.99
CA ALA A 83 1.20 8.27 5.48
C ALA A 83 2.10 9.51 5.34
N LEU A 84 1.98 10.25 4.23
CA LEU A 84 2.73 11.49 4.02
C LEU A 84 2.28 12.60 4.98
N GLU A 85 0.98 12.76 5.21
CA GLU A 85 0.42 13.69 6.21
C GLU A 85 0.95 13.39 7.61
N ALA A 86 1.01 12.11 7.98
CA ALA A 86 1.55 11.65 9.26
C ALA A 86 3.09 11.69 9.34
N ARG A 87 3.78 12.15 8.28
CA ARG A 87 5.25 12.09 8.12
C ARG A 87 5.84 10.69 8.30
N ASN A 88 5.06 9.65 8.03
CA ASN A 88 5.53 8.27 8.00
C ASN A 88 6.09 7.95 6.60
N ILE A 89 7.28 8.49 6.32
CA ILE A 89 7.93 8.37 5.00
C ILE A 89 8.25 6.92 4.63
N PRO A 90 8.75 6.06 5.53
CA PRO A 90 8.99 4.66 5.21
C PRO A 90 7.74 3.93 4.71
N GLU A 91 6.58 4.20 5.32
CA GLU A 91 5.32 3.59 4.90
C GLU A 91 4.84 4.13 3.54
N ALA A 92 4.93 5.45 3.33
CA ALA A 92 4.58 6.05 2.06
C ALA A 92 5.42 5.48 0.89
N GLN A 93 6.73 5.34 1.10
CA GLN A 93 7.63 4.73 0.10
C GLN A 93 7.31 3.26 -0.14
N ARG A 94 7.02 2.48 0.92
CA ARG A 94 6.62 1.07 0.79
C ARG A 94 5.35 0.93 -0.04
N LEU A 95 4.35 1.78 0.18
CA LEU A 95 3.08 1.78 -0.56
C LEU A 95 3.28 2.22 -2.03
N LEU A 96 4.08 3.26 -2.27
CA LEU A 96 4.42 3.73 -3.62
C LEU A 96 5.15 2.65 -4.44
N ALA A 97 6.05 1.89 -3.80
CA ALA A 97 6.78 0.80 -4.44
C ALA A 97 5.91 -0.44 -4.71
N ALA A 98 4.85 -0.64 -3.92
CA ALA A 98 3.93 -1.77 -4.07
C ALA A 98 2.95 -1.60 -5.25
N LEU A 99 2.71 -0.38 -5.71
CA LEU A 99 1.89 -0.11 -6.89
C LEU A 99 2.51 -0.72 -8.16
N PRO A 100 1.71 -1.25 -9.10
CA PRO A 100 2.24 -1.83 -10.33
C PRO A 100 2.83 -0.76 -11.25
N ASN A 101 3.71 -1.15 -12.17
CA ASN A 101 4.39 -0.24 -13.12
C ASN A 101 3.41 0.69 -13.86
N THR A 102 2.21 0.21 -14.19
CA THR A 102 1.16 1.01 -14.84
C THR A 102 0.73 2.22 -14.02
N GLU A 103 0.70 2.09 -12.70
CA GLU A 103 0.42 3.19 -11.76
C GLU A 103 1.68 4.03 -11.51
N GLN A 104 2.87 3.42 -11.47
CA GLN A 104 4.14 4.14 -11.25
C GLN A 104 4.47 5.14 -12.38
N ASP A 105 4.03 4.86 -13.60
CA ASP A 105 4.23 5.75 -14.75
C ASP A 105 3.32 6.99 -14.74
N THR A 106 2.36 7.06 -13.83
CA THR A 106 1.37 8.14 -13.77
C THR A 106 1.91 9.42 -13.12
N LEU A 107 1.30 10.57 -13.43
CA LEU A 107 1.65 11.84 -12.81
C LEU A 107 1.44 11.85 -11.28
N PRO A 108 0.34 11.31 -10.72
CA PRO A 108 0.16 11.19 -9.28
C PRO A 108 1.33 10.48 -8.60
N TRP A 109 1.78 9.34 -9.13
CA TRP A 109 2.91 8.62 -8.55
C TRP A 109 4.17 9.47 -8.48
N ARG A 110 4.53 10.13 -9.58
CA ARG A 110 5.72 10.99 -9.64
C ARG A 110 5.66 12.13 -8.62
N LEU A 111 4.48 12.72 -8.43
CA LEU A 111 4.27 13.78 -7.45
C LEU A 111 4.45 13.26 -6.03
N TYR A 112 3.74 12.21 -5.65
CA TYR A 112 3.83 11.62 -4.31
C TYR A 112 5.23 11.09 -3.99
N HIS A 113 5.90 10.48 -4.97
CA HIS A 113 7.28 10.03 -4.84
C HIS A 113 8.23 11.22 -4.62
N ALA A 114 8.08 12.32 -5.38
CA ALA A 114 8.90 13.52 -5.18
C ALA A 114 8.68 14.14 -3.78
N ILE A 115 7.44 14.18 -3.30
CA ILE A 115 7.11 14.65 -1.95
C ILE A 115 7.79 13.75 -0.90
N ALA A 116 7.68 12.42 -1.03
CA ALA A 116 8.32 11.48 -0.13
C ALA A 116 9.84 11.67 -0.08
N CYS A 117 10.50 11.80 -1.24
CA CYS A 117 11.94 12.07 -1.33
C CYS A 117 12.34 13.41 -0.69
N TYR A 118 11.55 14.47 -0.91
CA TYR A 118 11.81 15.78 -0.29
C TYR A 118 11.70 15.71 1.24
N LEU A 119 10.65 15.06 1.75
CA LEU A 119 10.45 14.89 3.18
C LEU A 119 11.51 14.00 3.84
N GLU A 120 12.02 13.00 3.12
CA GLU A 120 13.12 12.14 3.59
C GLU A 120 14.46 12.88 3.64
N ALA A 121 14.80 13.62 2.58
CA ALA A 121 16.03 14.39 2.51
C ALA A 121 16.13 15.45 3.62
N GLY A 122 14.98 15.88 4.15
CA GLY A 122 14.89 16.97 5.10
C GLY A 122 15.22 18.33 4.44
N PRO A 123 15.11 19.43 5.19
CA PRO A 123 15.52 20.73 4.69
C PRO A 123 17.03 20.70 4.39
N VAL A 124 17.40 20.94 3.13
CA VAL A 124 18.81 21.09 2.76
C VAL A 124 19.28 22.43 3.33
N GLU A 125 20.49 22.52 3.89
CA GLU A 125 21.10 23.81 4.25
C GLU A 125 21.14 24.72 3.00
N GLY A 126 20.20 25.67 2.91
CA GLY A 126 19.88 26.42 1.69
C GLY A 126 18.38 26.56 1.40
N ASP A 127 17.52 25.76 2.05
CA ASP A 127 16.06 25.89 2.08
C ASP A 127 15.60 27.04 3.00
N CYS A 128 16.38 28.12 3.04
CA CYS A 128 16.10 29.32 3.80
C CYS A 128 14.79 30.00 3.39
N TRP A 129 14.10 29.58 2.32
CA TRP A 129 12.81 30.13 1.90
C TRP A 129 11.68 29.90 2.91
N LEU A 130 11.62 28.74 3.58
CA LEU A 130 10.60 28.47 4.61
C LEU A 130 10.89 29.28 5.88
N GLU A 131 12.15 29.29 6.32
CA GLU A 131 12.57 30.15 7.44
C GLU A 131 12.41 31.65 7.13
N GLN A 132 12.65 32.08 5.89
CA GLN A 132 12.41 33.45 5.45
C GLN A 132 10.91 33.75 5.42
N ALA A 133 10.07 32.83 4.94
CA ALA A 133 8.62 32.98 4.90
C ALA A 133 8.02 33.06 6.31
N GLU A 134 8.49 32.24 7.25
CA GLU A 134 8.12 32.32 8.66
C GLU A 134 8.59 33.63 9.30
N ARG A 135 9.83 34.07 9.05
CA ARG A 135 10.32 35.37 9.51
C ARG A 135 9.51 36.54 8.94
N ILE A 136 9.13 36.47 7.67
CA ILE A 136 8.34 37.51 7.00
C ILE A 136 6.91 37.53 7.56
N SER A 137 6.27 36.37 7.77
CA SER A 137 4.93 36.29 8.35
C SER A 137 4.89 36.81 9.79
N ALA A 138 5.89 36.45 10.61
CA ALA A 138 6.05 36.95 11.98
C ALA A 138 6.29 38.48 12.01
N SER A 139 7.03 39.00 11.02
CA SER A 139 7.25 40.45 10.84
C SER A 139 5.96 41.20 10.47
N ILE A 140 5.06 40.59 9.69
CA ILE A 140 3.81 41.22 9.25
C ILE A 140 2.76 41.22 10.37
N GLY A 141 2.71 40.17 11.22
CA GLY A 141 1.80 40.09 12.37
C GLY A 141 2.11 41.06 13.53
N GLY A 142 3.30 41.68 13.54
CA GLY A 142 3.76 42.57 14.61
C GLY A 142 3.43 44.06 14.43
N LYS A 143 2.86 44.48 13.29
CA LYS A 143 2.48 45.88 13.04
C LYS A 143 0.97 46.06 13.07
N SER A 144 0.41 46.00 14.27
CA SER A 144 -0.91 46.56 14.57
C SER A 144 -0.88 47.13 15.98
N ARG A 145 -0.26 48.30 16.12
CA ARG A 145 -0.54 49.31 17.14
C ARG A 145 -0.27 50.69 16.55
#